data_AF-A0A5E5AGM4-F1
#
_entry.id   AF-A0A5E5AGM4-F1
#
_cell.length_a   1.000
_cell.length_b   1.000
_cell.length_c   1.000
_cell.angle_alpha   90.00
_cell.angle_beta   90.00
_cell.angle_gamma   90.00
#
_symmetry.space_group_name_H-M   'P 1'
#
loop_
_entity.id
_entity.type
_entity.pdbx_description
1 polymer ?
#
loop_
_entity_poly.entity_id
_entity_poly.type
_entity_poly.pdbx_seq_one_letter_code
_entity_poly.pdbx_strand_id
1 'polypeptide(L)'
;MRYVSDTDLYKHFMDQAASLKSWQAGHVSPGTSRRYFDWLEFLVKGFWTYVLELARLSGDTTIYFCDLEQANATAFAKRFGVYPLIELETSMSESDYIAALNREPGEVQGETFAVSNTGSYLIFPPSGKWHVHGEYSIEMAELVSTVGVPADETFPHDFWDEVEAMRRIGPDN
;
A
#
# COMPACT_ATOMS: atom_id res chain seq x y z
N MET A 1 10.48 -7.68 8.90
CA MET A 1 10.41 -6.33 8.31
C MET A 1 11.79 -5.75 8.10
N ARG A 2 12.03 -5.21 6.90
CA ARG A 2 13.27 -4.53 6.52
C ARG A 2 12.96 -3.42 5.50
N TYR A 3 13.57 -2.25 5.67
CA TYR A 3 13.61 -1.24 4.60
C TYR A 3 14.47 -1.75 3.45
N VAL A 4 13.99 -1.61 2.22
CA VAL A 4 14.72 -2.02 1.03
C VAL A 4 15.95 -1.12 0.88
N SER A 5 17.13 -1.72 0.78
CA SER A 5 18.41 -1.04 0.52
C SER A 5 18.99 -1.39 -0.86
N ASP A 6 18.43 -2.39 -1.53
CA ASP A 6 18.85 -2.83 -2.85
C ASP A 6 18.26 -1.90 -3.91
N THR A 7 19.14 -1.33 -4.74
CA THR A 7 18.77 -0.33 -5.74
C THR A 7 18.06 -0.93 -6.93
N ASP A 8 18.43 -2.15 -7.33
CA ASP A 8 17.83 -2.80 -8.50
C ASP A 8 16.44 -3.34 -8.15
N LEU A 9 16.29 -3.90 -6.94
CA LEU A 9 15.00 -4.28 -6.40
C LEU A 9 14.07 -3.06 -6.28
N TYR A 10 14.56 -1.96 -5.73
CA TYR A 10 13.78 -0.73 -5.61
C TYR A 10 13.34 -0.20 -6.98
N LYS A 11 14.24 -0.13 -7.98
CA LYS A 11 13.88 0.29 -9.34
C LYS A 11 12.82 -0.59 -9.97
N HIS A 12 12.98 -1.91 -9.87
CA HIS A 12 12.01 -2.87 -10.39
C HIS A 12 10.61 -2.61 -9.83
N PHE A 13 10.50 -2.39 -8.52
CA PHE A 13 9.22 -2.09 -7.89
C PHE A 13 8.69 -0.70 -8.22
N MET A 14 9.55 0.29 -8.38
CA MET A 14 9.10 1.64 -8.78
C MET A 14 8.59 1.68 -10.23
N ASP A 15 9.20 0.90 -11.13
CA ASP A 15 8.72 0.73 -12.50
C ASP A 15 7.35 0.03 -12.52
N GLN A 16 7.15 -0.98 -11.66
CA GLN A 16 5.85 -1.62 -11.46
C GLN A 16 4.83 -0.65 -10.86
N ALA A 17 5.21 0.08 -9.80
CA ALA A 17 4.37 1.06 -9.13
C ALA A 17 3.93 2.18 -10.09
N ALA A 18 4.75 2.57 -11.07
CA ALA A 18 4.36 3.56 -12.08
C ALA A 18 3.08 3.16 -12.84
N SER A 19 2.83 1.87 -13.04
CA SER A 19 1.59 1.35 -13.64
C SER A 19 0.41 1.22 -12.66
N LEU A 20 0.68 1.25 -11.35
CA LEU A 20 -0.30 1.05 -10.27
C LEU A 20 -0.69 2.35 -9.54
N LYS A 21 0.02 3.45 -9.81
CA LYS A 21 -0.20 4.78 -9.19
C LYS A 21 -1.41 5.53 -9.76
N SER A 22 -1.87 5.18 -10.95
CA SER A 22 -3.06 5.80 -11.55
C SER A 22 -4.30 5.10 -11.03
N TRP A 23 -5.27 5.86 -10.52
CA TRP A 23 -6.60 5.37 -10.16
C TRP A 23 -7.19 4.62 -11.35
N GLN A 24 -7.65 3.38 -11.16
CA GLN A 24 -8.18 2.58 -12.28
C GLN A 24 -9.63 2.94 -12.64
N ALA A 25 -10.08 4.12 -12.23
CA ALA A 25 -11.43 4.66 -12.39
C ALA A 25 -11.98 4.44 -13.82
N GLY A 26 -13.17 3.83 -13.93
CA GLY A 26 -13.83 3.60 -15.22
C GLY A 26 -13.29 2.49 -16.15
N HIS A 27 -12.12 1.90 -15.88
CA HIS A 27 -11.52 0.85 -16.74
C HIS A 27 -11.16 -0.42 -15.96
N VAL A 28 -12.16 -1.28 -15.73
CA VAL A 28 -11.92 -2.57 -15.11
C VAL A 28 -11.95 -3.66 -16.18
N SER A 29 -10.81 -4.31 -16.40
CA SER A 29 -10.74 -5.49 -17.26
C SER A 29 -11.60 -6.61 -16.68
N PRO A 30 -12.26 -7.44 -17.50
CA PRO A 30 -13.04 -8.58 -17.02
C PRO A 30 -12.23 -9.44 -16.05
N GLY A 31 -12.79 -9.76 -14.88
CA GLY A 31 -12.12 -10.56 -13.84
C GLY A 31 -11.28 -9.76 -12.85
N THR A 32 -11.25 -8.43 -12.95
CA THR A 32 -10.65 -7.56 -11.93
C THR A 32 -11.71 -7.09 -10.94
N SER A 33 -11.43 -7.26 -9.65
CA SER A 33 -12.22 -6.71 -8.55
C SER A 33 -11.65 -5.37 -8.12
N ARG A 34 -12.55 -4.45 -7.76
CA ARG A 34 -12.20 -3.16 -7.20
C ARG A 34 -13.02 -2.84 -5.96
N ARG A 35 -12.39 -2.18 -4.98
CA ARG A 35 -13.02 -1.66 -3.76
C ARG A 35 -12.42 -0.31 -3.40
N TYR A 36 -13.20 0.52 -2.71
CA TYR A 36 -12.75 1.81 -2.19
C TYR A 36 -13.03 1.88 -0.69
N PHE A 37 -12.20 2.59 0.06
CA PHE A 37 -12.32 2.75 1.50
C PHE A 37 -11.53 3.97 1.99
N ASP A 38 -11.61 4.26 3.28
CA ASP A 38 -10.87 5.36 3.90
C ASP A 38 -9.35 5.13 3.78
N TRP A 39 -8.59 6.17 3.44
CA TRP A 39 -7.15 6.02 3.28
C TRP A 39 -6.41 5.65 4.58
N LEU A 40 -6.98 5.89 5.76
CA LEU A 40 -6.35 5.55 7.03
C LEU A 40 -6.50 4.07 7.42
N GLU A 41 -7.25 3.27 6.65
CA GLU A 41 -7.52 1.87 6.99
C GLU A 41 -6.25 1.05 7.20
N PHE A 42 -5.13 1.40 6.56
CA PHE A 42 -3.87 0.68 6.75
C PHE A 42 -3.32 0.72 8.19
N LEU A 43 -3.81 1.63 9.04
CA LEU A 43 -3.46 1.73 10.46
C LEU A 43 -4.52 1.13 11.39
N VAL A 44 -5.65 0.70 10.85
CA VAL A 44 -6.80 0.20 11.62
C VAL A 44 -6.63 -1.28 11.93
N LYS A 45 -7.07 -1.66 13.14
CA LYS A 45 -7.15 -3.06 13.56
C LYS A 45 -8.06 -3.87 12.64
N GLY A 46 -7.57 -4.99 12.12
CA GLY A 46 -8.24 -5.89 11.20
C GLY A 46 -7.75 -5.74 9.76
N PHE A 47 -7.18 -4.59 9.39
CA PHE A 47 -6.68 -4.37 8.02
C PHE A 47 -5.58 -5.36 7.63
N TRP A 48 -4.63 -5.62 8.54
CA TRP A 48 -3.57 -6.59 8.25
C TRP A 48 -4.12 -8.00 8.01
N THR A 49 -5.15 -8.39 8.76
CA THR A 49 -5.84 -9.68 8.55
C THR A 49 -6.43 -9.77 7.14
N TYR A 50 -7.05 -8.69 6.66
CA TYR A 50 -7.56 -8.61 5.29
C TYR A 50 -6.46 -8.72 4.24
N VAL A 51 -5.33 -8.04 4.45
CA VAL A 51 -4.14 -8.11 3.59
C VAL A 51 -3.56 -9.53 3.53
N LEU A 52 -3.53 -10.26 4.65
CA LEU A 52 -3.09 -11.65 4.68
C LEU A 52 -3.98 -12.58 3.84
N GLU A 53 -5.30 -12.35 3.85
CA GLU A 53 -6.21 -13.10 2.97
C GLU A 53 -6.00 -12.77 1.49
N LEU A 54 -5.74 -11.50 1.14
CA LEU A 54 -5.34 -11.13 -0.23
C LEU A 54 -4.06 -11.85 -0.66
N ALA A 55 -3.04 -11.88 0.20
CA ALA A 55 -1.79 -12.59 -0.05
C ALA A 55 -2.01 -14.10 -0.22
N ARG A 56 -2.93 -14.70 0.56
CA ARG A 56 -3.31 -16.11 0.43
C ARG A 56 -3.98 -16.40 -0.93
N LEU A 57 -4.84 -15.51 -1.42
CA LEU A 57 -5.48 -15.65 -2.74
C LEU A 57 -4.47 -15.54 -3.88
N SER A 58 -3.45 -14.69 -3.74
CA SER A 58 -2.43 -14.48 -4.77
C SER A 58 -1.26 -15.46 -4.71
N GLY A 59 -1.09 -16.16 -3.58
CA GLY A 59 0.02 -17.07 -3.28
C GLY A 59 1.30 -16.37 -2.83
N ASP A 60 1.20 -15.11 -2.42
CA ASP A 60 2.35 -14.30 -2.00
C ASP A 60 2.67 -14.50 -0.51
N THR A 61 3.97 -14.52 -0.19
CA THR A 61 4.47 -14.63 1.19
C THR A 61 5.10 -13.33 1.70
N THR A 62 5.20 -12.34 0.80
CA THR A 62 5.86 -11.06 1.03
C THR A 62 4.99 -9.96 0.45
N ILE A 63 4.89 -8.87 1.19
CA ILE A 63 4.13 -7.68 0.82
C ILE A 63 5.06 -6.48 0.99
N TYR A 64 4.92 -5.49 0.11
CA TYR A 64 5.64 -4.25 0.19
C TYR A 64 4.68 -3.12 0.55
N PHE A 65 5.16 -2.21 1.39
CA PHE A 65 4.52 -0.92 1.65
C PHE A 65 5.48 0.18 1.20
N CYS A 66 5.04 1.02 0.28
CA CYS A 66 5.81 2.13 -0.27
C CYS A 66 5.19 3.45 0.13
N ASP A 67 5.98 4.35 0.71
CA ASP A 67 5.62 5.76 0.83
C ASP A 67 5.91 6.45 -0.51
N LEU A 68 4.84 6.81 -1.24
CA LEU A 68 4.93 7.33 -2.59
C LEU A 68 5.43 8.78 -2.62
N GLU A 69 5.12 9.57 -1.59
CA GLU A 69 5.58 10.94 -1.45
C GLU A 69 7.11 10.97 -1.33
N GLN A 70 7.65 10.15 -0.42
CA GLN A 70 9.10 10.04 -0.23
C GLN A 70 9.78 9.34 -1.40
N ALA A 71 9.12 8.40 -2.08
CA ALA A 71 9.68 7.74 -3.26
C ALA A 71 9.92 8.70 -4.43
N ASN A 72 9.12 9.76 -4.55
CA ASN A 72 9.33 10.82 -5.53
C ASN A 72 10.43 11.81 -5.08
N ALA A 73 10.83 11.79 -3.80
CA ALA A 73 11.84 12.67 -3.23
C ALA A 73 13.24 12.02 -3.24
N THR A 74 14.18 12.60 -3.99
CA THR A 74 15.58 12.12 -4.04
C THR A 74 16.35 12.27 -2.71
N ALA A 75 15.77 12.96 -1.72
CA ALA A 75 16.39 13.23 -0.43
C ALA A 75 16.35 12.02 0.52
N PHE A 76 15.33 11.16 0.43
CA PHE A 76 15.12 10.08 1.39
C PHE A 76 16.29 9.10 1.42
N ALA A 77 16.65 8.54 0.26
CA ALA A 77 17.74 7.57 0.14
C ALA A 77 19.10 8.16 0.53
N LYS A 78 19.34 9.45 0.23
CA LYS A 78 20.56 10.16 0.65
C LYS A 78 20.64 10.33 2.16
N ARG A 79 19.50 10.53 2.81
CA ARG A 79 19.40 10.79 4.25
C ARG A 79 19.50 9.51 5.08
N PHE A 80 18.77 8.47 4.68
CA PHE A 80 18.64 7.25 5.49
C PHE A 80 19.44 6.06 4.98
N GLY A 81 20.04 6.14 3.79
CA GLY A 81 20.78 5.03 3.18
C GLY A 81 19.91 3.84 2.75
N VAL A 82 18.59 4.00 2.81
CA VAL A 82 17.56 3.02 2.42
C VAL A 82 16.46 3.72 1.63
N TYR A 83 15.63 2.95 0.94
CA TYR A 83 14.51 3.47 0.16
C TYR A 83 13.21 3.52 1.00
N PRO A 84 12.24 4.38 0.66
CA PRO A 84 10.96 4.51 1.36
C PRO A 84 9.99 3.37 0.98
N LEU A 85 10.49 2.14 1.11
CA LEU A 85 9.85 0.89 0.75
C LEU A 85 10.20 -0.13 1.84
N ILE A 86 9.20 -0.65 2.53
CA ILE A 86 9.38 -1.67 3.55
C ILE A 86 8.85 -3.01 3.07
N GLU A 87 9.59 -4.06 3.38
CA GLU A 87 9.20 -5.44 3.17
C GLU A 87 8.52 -5.99 4.43
N LEU A 88 7.34 -6.58 4.24
CA LEU A 88 6.48 -7.16 5.26
C LEU A 88 6.27 -8.65 4.95
N GLU A 89 6.50 -9.50 5.95
CA GLU A 89 6.30 -10.95 5.79
C GLU A 89 4.87 -11.32 6.20
N THR A 90 4.23 -12.24 5.47
CA THR A 90 2.87 -12.70 5.82
C THR A 90 2.80 -13.53 7.11
N SER A 91 3.96 -13.87 7.68
CA SER A 91 4.12 -14.50 9.00
C SER A 91 4.00 -13.51 10.17
N MET A 92 4.05 -12.20 9.90
CA MET A 92 3.99 -11.15 10.91
C MET A 92 2.61 -11.08 11.57
N SER A 93 2.59 -10.85 12.89
CA SER A 93 1.37 -10.48 13.59
C SER A 93 0.91 -9.07 13.23
N GLU A 94 -0.34 -8.73 13.49
CA GLU A 94 -0.85 -7.36 13.31
C GLU A 94 -0.08 -6.34 14.17
N SER A 95 0.30 -6.71 15.39
CA SER A 95 1.15 -5.85 16.23
C SER A 95 2.54 -5.62 15.61
N ASP A 96 3.12 -6.65 14.98
CA ASP A 96 4.42 -6.51 14.31
C ASP A 96 4.31 -5.64 13.05
N TYR A 97 3.20 -5.74 12.33
CA TYR A 97 2.87 -4.90 11.18
C TYR A 97 2.75 -3.43 11.59
N ILE A 98 1.97 -3.11 12.63
CA ILE A 98 1.85 -1.73 13.13
C ILE A 98 3.18 -1.22 13.68
N ALA A 99 3.94 -2.05 14.40
CA ALA A 99 5.27 -1.68 14.88
C ALA A 99 6.24 -1.42 13.72
N ALA A 100 6.12 -2.15 12.61
CA ALA A 100 6.89 -1.91 11.40
C ALA A 100 6.56 -0.54 10.78
N LEU A 101 5.28 -0.19 10.64
CA LEU A 101 4.90 1.10 10.07
C LEU A 101 5.40 2.30 10.88
N ASN A 102 5.57 2.12 12.18
CA ASN A 102 6.07 3.15 13.10
C ASN A 102 7.59 3.13 13.29
N ARG A 103 8.32 2.25 12.58
CA ARG A 103 9.77 2.13 12.73
C ARG A 103 10.51 3.16 11.88
N GLU A 104 11.45 3.86 12.51
CA GLU A 104 12.36 4.80 11.86
C GLU A 104 13.21 4.12 10.75
N PRO A 105 13.48 4.81 9.64
CA PRO A 105 14.27 4.29 8.54
C PRO A 105 15.78 4.36 8.81
N GLY A 106 16.50 3.31 8.41
CA GLY A 106 17.96 3.25 8.52
C GLY A 106 18.47 3.21 9.97
N GLU A 107 19.69 3.70 10.18
CA GLU A 107 20.36 3.74 11.49
C GLU A 107 20.45 5.19 12.05
N VAL A 108 19.76 6.14 11.42
CA VAL A 108 19.85 7.56 11.78
C VAL A 108 19.01 7.82 13.03
N GLN A 109 19.65 7.81 14.20
CA GLN A 109 18.99 8.08 15.48
C GLN A 109 18.52 9.54 15.59
N GLY A 110 17.27 9.73 16.03
CA GLY A 110 16.76 11.04 16.43
C GLY A 110 15.97 11.80 15.36
N GLU A 111 15.65 11.15 14.24
CA GLU A 111 14.77 11.72 13.22
C GLU A 111 13.40 11.04 13.25
N THR A 112 12.35 11.85 13.43
CA THR A 112 10.98 11.38 13.51
C THR A 112 10.40 11.17 12.12
N PHE A 113 10.75 10.06 11.46
CA PHE A 113 10.04 9.58 10.27
C PHE A 113 9.44 8.21 10.55
N ALA A 114 8.17 8.06 10.18
CA ALA A 114 7.47 6.79 10.18
C ALA A 114 6.58 6.74 8.94
N VAL A 115 6.57 5.60 8.25
CA VAL A 115 5.69 5.43 7.07
C VAL A 115 4.21 5.50 7.45
N SER A 116 3.86 5.37 8.74
CA SER A 116 2.51 5.65 9.26
C SER A 116 2.06 7.11 9.10
N ASN A 117 2.98 8.05 8.86
CA ASN A 117 2.68 9.47 8.64
C ASN A 117 2.66 9.87 7.15
N THR A 118 2.73 8.90 6.23
CA THR A 118 2.73 9.18 4.79
C THR A 118 1.41 9.82 4.34
N GLY A 119 1.46 10.74 3.36
CA GLY A 119 0.27 11.27 2.70
C GLY A 119 -0.20 10.45 1.50
N SER A 120 0.64 9.56 0.95
CA SER A 120 0.34 8.78 -0.25
C SER A 120 1.11 7.47 -0.23
N TYR A 121 0.44 6.33 -0.41
CA TYR A 121 1.06 5.02 -0.23
C TYR A 121 0.62 3.98 -1.26
N LEU A 122 1.46 2.96 -1.43
CA LEU A 122 1.14 1.75 -2.20
C LEU A 122 1.46 0.50 -1.38
N ILE A 123 0.49 -0.41 -1.26
CA ILE A 123 0.65 -1.73 -0.66
C ILE A 123 0.47 -2.79 -1.74
N PHE A 124 1.44 -3.65 -1.96
CA PHE A 124 1.39 -4.59 -3.07
C PHE A 124 2.33 -5.80 -2.85
N PRO A 125 2.02 -6.97 -3.41
CA PRO A 125 2.93 -8.10 -3.41
C PRO A 125 3.85 -8.09 -4.65
N PRO A 126 4.96 -8.86 -4.64
CA PRO A 126 5.80 -9.02 -5.82
C PRO A 126 5.07 -9.59 -7.05
N SER A 127 4.00 -10.38 -6.86
CA SER A 127 3.22 -10.90 -7.99
C SER A 127 2.45 -9.85 -8.78
N GLY A 128 2.21 -8.66 -8.19
CA GLY A 128 1.41 -7.60 -8.80
C GLY A 128 -0.07 -7.93 -9.02
N LYS A 129 -0.56 -9.06 -8.49
CA LYS A 129 -1.94 -9.52 -8.69
C LYS A 129 -2.98 -8.69 -7.94
N TRP A 130 -2.56 -7.92 -6.94
CA TRP A 130 -3.40 -6.93 -6.26
C TRP A 130 -2.53 -5.76 -5.79
N HIS A 131 -3.17 -4.62 -5.51
CA HIS A 131 -2.53 -3.51 -4.82
C HIS A 131 -3.57 -2.67 -4.09
N VAL A 132 -3.13 -1.94 -3.06
CA VAL A 132 -3.87 -0.85 -2.42
C VAL A 132 -3.11 0.44 -2.65
N HIS A 133 -3.77 1.43 -3.25
CA HIS A 133 -3.24 2.78 -3.40
C HIS A 133 -4.08 3.73 -2.54
N GLY A 134 -3.45 4.48 -1.63
CA GLY A 134 -4.14 5.44 -0.78
C GLY A 134 -3.57 6.84 -0.89
N GLU A 135 -4.44 7.83 -0.84
CA GLU A 135 -4.09 9.25 -1.02
C GLU A 135 -4.87 10.14 -0.02
N TYR A 136 -4.14 10.87 0.81
CA TYR A 136 -4.71 11.76 1.81
C TYR A 136 -5.46 12.94 1.18
N SER A 137 -5.01 13.46 0.03
CA SER A 137 -5.61 14.66 -0.57
C SER A 137 -7.09 14.49 -0.94
N ILE A 138 -7.55 13.24 -1.11
CA ILE A 138 -8.96 12.88 -1.34
C ILE A 138 -9.53 11.94 -0.27
N GLU A 139 -8.72 11.68 0.77
CA GLU A 139 -9.00 10.82 1.92
C GLU A 139 -9.49 9.41 1.54
N MET A 140 -8.96 8.84 0.46
CA MET A 140 -9.45 7.57 -0.08
C MET A 140 -8.32 6.61 -0.44
N ALA A 141 -8.60 5.31 -0.36
CA ALA A 141 -7.81 4.26 -0.95
C ALA A 141 -8.62 3.40 -1.94
N GLU A 142 -7.95 2.89 -2.97
CA GLU A 142 -8.44 1.92 -3.95
C GLU A 142 -7.70 0.59 -3.74
N LEU A 143 -8.45 -0.50 -3.66
CA LEU A 143 -7.95 -1.86 -3.82
C LEU A 143 -8.33 -2.36 -5.22
N VAL A 144 -7.34 -2.83 -5.96
CA VAL A 144 -7.53 -3.54 -7.23
C VAL A 144 -6.96 -4.94 -7.09
N SER A 145 -7.68 -5.96 -7.58
CA SER A 145 -7.23 -7.35 -7.53
C SER A 145 -7.68 -8.16 -8.75
N THR A 146 -6.78 -8.94 -9.33
CA THR A 146 -7.07 -9.89 -10.43
C THR A 146 -7.30 -11.32 -9.92
N VAL A 147 -7.26 -11.54 -8.60
CA VAL A 147 -7.47 -12.86 -7.96
C VAL A 147 -8.75 -12.91 -7.11
N GLY A 148 -9.61 -11.91 -7.26
CA GLY A 148 -10.77 -11.69 -6.40
C GLY A 148 -10.40 -10.97 -5.09
N VAL A 149 -11.37 -10.80 -4.21
CA VAL A 149 -11.20 -10.14 -2.91
C VAL A 149 -11.71 -11.05 -1.79
N PRO A 150 -11.16 -10.95 -0.57
CA PRO A 150 -11.74 -11.60 0.61
C PRO A 150 -13.20 -11.15 0.82
N ALA A 151 -13.94 -11.92 1.62
CA ALA A 151 -15.31 -11.59 1.96
C ALA A 151 -15.38 -10.25 2.70
N ASP A 152 -16.42 -9.45 2.44
CA ASP A 152 -16.52 -8.07 2.94
C ASP A 152 -16.52 -8.03 4.48
N GLU A 153 -17.02 -9.06 5.17
CA GLU A 153 -17.00 -9.15 6.64
C GLU A 153 -15.59 -9.30 7.24
N THR A 154 -14.59 -9.57 6.40
CA THR A 154 -13.18 -9.62 6.79
C THR A 154 -12.56 -8.23 6.83
N PHE A 155 -13.16 -7.25 6.15
CA PHE A 155 -12.66 -5.88 6.15
C PHE A 155 -13.06 -5.20 7.48
N PRO A 156 -12.15 -4.44 8.13
CA PRO A 156 -12.40 -3.91 9.48
C PRO A 156 -13.56 -2.92 9.54
N HIS A 157 -13.82 -2.21 8.44
CA HIS A 157 -14.92 -1.26 8.28
C HIS A 157 -15.68 -1.52 6.97
N ASP A 158 -16.46 -0.54 6.50
CA ASP A 158 -17.25 -0.66 5.28
C ASP A 158 -16.49 -0.18 4.04
N PHE A 159 -16.67 -0.89 2.93
CA PHE A 159 -16.30 -0.35 1.63
C PHE A 159 -17.22 0.79 1.23
N TRP A 160 -16.65 1.76 0.54
CA TRP A 160 -17.41 2.86 -0.02
C TRP A 160 -18.14 2.43 -1.29
N ASP A 161 -19.30 3.04 -1.50
CA ASP A 161 -20.02 2.93 -2.76
C ASP A 161 -19.19 3.54 -3.91
N GLU A 162 -19.19 2.87 -5.05
CA GLU A 162 -18.38 3.26 -6.21
C GLU A 162 -18.78 4.65 -6.74
N VAL A 163 -20.07 5.03 -6.68
CA VAL A 163 -20.53 6.35 -7.12
C VAL A 163 -19.96 7.45 -6.23
N GLU A 164 -19.91 7.23 -4.91
CA GLU A 164 -19.34 8.18 -3.97
C GLU A 164 -17.82 8.27 -4.10
N ALA A 165 -17.14 7.14 -4.30
CA ALA A 165 -15.69 7.11 -4.56
C ALA A 165 -15.32 7.92 -5.81
N MET A 166 -16.03 7.69 -6.92
CA MET A 166 -15.82 8.41 -8.17
C MET A 166 -16.05 9.92 -8.06
N ARG A 167 -16.98 10.36 -7.19
CA ARG A 167 -17.21 11.78 -6.91
C ARG A 167 -15.98 12.47 -6.29
N ARG A 168 -15.20 11.74 -5.48
CA ARG A 168 -14.01 12.26 -4.79
C ARG A 168 -12.76 12.30 -5.66
N ILE A 169 -12.64 11.38 -6.62
CA ILE A 169 -11.54 11.37 -7.60
C ILE A 169 -11.58 12.62 -8.50
N GLY A 170 -12.77 13.19 -8.71
CA GLY A 170 -12.99 14.35 -9.59
C GLY A 170 -13.03 13.97 -11.08
N PRO A 171 -13.51 14.87 -11.96
CA PRO A 171 -13.64 14.59 -13.40
C PRO A 171 -12.33 14.67 -14.21
N ASP A 172 -11.21 15.06 -13.58
CA ASP A 172 -9.94 15.40 -14.26
C ASP A 172 -8.83 14.33 -14.12
N ASN A 173 -9.16 13.10 -13.69
CA ASN A 173 -8.24 11.95 -13.73
C ASN A 173 -8.53 11.04 -14.94
#